data_AF-A0A1I5RPX1-F1
#
_entry.id   AF-A0A1I5RPX1-F1
#
_cell.length_a   1.000
_cell.length_b   1.000
_cell.length_c   1.000
_cell.angle_alpha   90.00
_cell.angle_beta   90.00
_cell.angle_gamma   90.00
#
_symmetry.space_group_name_H-M   'P 1'
#
loop_
_entity.id
_entity.type
_entity.pdbx_description
1 polymer ?
#
loop_
_entity_poly.entity_id
_entity_poly.type
_entity_poly.pdbx_seq_one_letter_code
_entity_poly.pdbx_strand_id
1 'polypeptide(L)'
;MKSKVLEKIKGNLSPEEIKKAMIFWQPEKLSAGQMIQLGNFSSKMPFNGTVAFIDLEPTANWGHACKYFLIDENIEKIQKIDAQFPPFADNNTNFLLLSRYGVIPSDEKNFNPF
;
A
#
# COMPACT_ATOMS: atom_id res chain seq x y z
N MET A 1 -12.74 8.72 -4.13
CA MET A 1 -12.31 7.37 -3.72
C MET A 1 -10.90 7.39 -3.14
N LYS A 2 -9.88 7.79 -3.92
CA LYS A 2 -8.47 7.94 -3.51
C LYS A 2 -8.27 8.65 -2.15
N SER A 3 -8.95 9.77 -1.92
CA SER A 3 -8.90 10.52 -0.65
C SER A 3 -9.38 9.69 0.55
N LYS A 4 -10.53 9.03 0.43
CA LYS A 4 -11.08 8.16 1.49
C LYS A 4 -10.15 6.99 1.81
N VAL A 5 -9.54 6.39 0.79
CA VAL A 5 -8.54 5.32 0.97
C VAL A 5 -7.34 5.85 1.75
N LEU A 6 -6.79 7.00 1.36
CA LEU A 6 -5.66 7.62 2.06
C LEU A 6 -5.98 7.97 3.51
N GLU A 7 -7.15 8.56 3.78
CA GLU A 7 -7.62 8.85 5.14
C GLU A 7 -7.72 7.58 5.98
N LYS A 8 -8.28 6.51 5.42
CA LYS A 8 -8.39 5.22 6.10
C LYS A 8 -7.02 4.60 6.42
N ILE A 9 -6.08 4.65 5.46
CA ILE A 9 -4.70 4.18 5.66
C ILE A 9 -4.03 5.01 6.77
N LYS A 10 -4.08 6.34 6.69
CA LYS A 10 -3.49 7.24 7.70
C LYS A 10 -4.09 7.04 9.09
N GLY A 11 -5.40 6.82 9.19
CA GLY A 11 -6.06 6.50 10.46
C GLY A 11 -5.62 5.17 11.09
N ASN A 12 -4.85 4.36 10.36
CA ASN A 12 -4.30 3.07 10.80
C ASN A 12 -2.78 3.07 11.01
N LEU A 13 -2.14 4.24 10.88
CA LEU A 13 -0.72 4.48 11.09
C LEU A 13 -0.53 5.50 12.24
N SER A 14 0.61 5.45 12.91
CA SER A 14 1.02 6.49 13.85
C SER A 14 1.38 7.80 13.12
N PRO A 15 1.30 8.96 13.80
CA PRO A 15 1.75 10.23 13.22
C PRO A 15 3.21 10.21 12.76
N GLU A 16 4.08 9.46 13.44
CA GLU A 16 5.49 9.33 13.06
C GLU A 16 5.66 8.50 11.78
N GLU A 17 4.96 7.36 11.68
CA GLU A 17 4.94 6.56 10.45
C GLU A 17 4.47 7.40 9.27
N ILE A 18 3.39 8.18 9.42
CA ILE A 18 2.86 9.03 8.34
C ILE A 18 3.92 10.02 7.84
N LYS A 19 4.73 10.61 8.72
CA LYS A 19 5.75 11.61 8.36
C LYS A 19 6.92 11.02 7.57
N LYS A 20 7.25 9.75 7.78
CA LYS A 20 8.36 9.08 7.08
C LYS A 20 7.92 8.20 5.91
N ALA A 21 6.64 7.85 5.84
CA ALA A 21 6.16 6.86 4.89
C ALA A 21 5.95 7.41 3.47
N MET A 22 6.12 6.52 2.50
CA MET A 22 5.48 6.63 1.18
C MET A 22 4.31 5.65 1.11
N ILE A 23 3.14 6.15 0.72
CA ILE A 23 1.90 5.38 0.67
C ILE A 23 1.49 5.21 -0.78
N PHE A 24 1.35 3.95 -1.18
CA PHE A 24 0.99 3.52 -2.52
C PHE A 24 -0.31 2.72 -2.48
N TRP A 25 -1.12 2.81 -3.54
CA TRP A 25 -2.38 2.11 -3.65
C TRP A 25 -2.57 1.52 -5.03
N GLN A 26 -2.87 0.23 -5.11
CA GLN A 26 -3.25 -0.47 -6.33
C GLN A 26 -4.78 -0.45 -6.42
N PRO A 27 -5.39 0.34 -7.32
CA PRO A 27 -6.85 0.47 -7.42
C PRO A 27 -7.53 -0.73 -8.08
N GLU A 28 -6.75 -1.70 -8.56
CA GLU A 28 -7.26 -2.94 -9.14
C GLU A 28 -8.06 -3.73 -8.10
N LYS A 29 -9.27 -4.15 -8.50
CA LYS A 29 -10.16 -4.91 -7.64
C LYS A 29 -9.71 -6.36 -7.55
N LEU A 30 -9.55 -6.83 -6.33
CA LEU A 30 -9.20 -8.21 -5.99
C LEU A 30 -10.43 -8.88 -5.37
N SER A 31 -10.61 -10.16 -5.65
CA SER A 31 -11.74 -10.93 -5.13
C SER A 31 -11.40 -11.60 -3.80
N ALA A 32 -12.39 -11.80 -2.93
CA ALA A 32 -12.22 -12.60 -1.73
C ALA A 32 -11.70 -14.01 -2.08
N GLY A 33 -10.70 -14.48 -1.33
CA GLY A 33 -10.03 -15.77 -1.55
C GLY A 33 -8.95 -15.76 -2.63
N GLN A 34 -8.81 -14.69 -3.43
CA GLN A 34 -7.75 -14.56 -4.43
C GLN A 34 -6.37 -14.58 -3.76
N MET A 35 -5.43 -15.36 -4.32
CA MET A 35 -4.03 -15.31 -3.91
C MET A 35 -3.38 -14.07 -4.52
N ILE A 36 -2.74 -13.25 -3.69
CA ILE A 36 -2.05 -12.02 -4.07
C ILE A 36 -0.59 -12.09 -3.64
N GLN A 37 0.30 -11.57 -4.47
CA GLN A 37 1.73 -11.47 -4.15
C GLN A 37 1.99 -10.17 -3.39
N LEU A 38 2.63 -10.27 -2.22
CA LEU A 38 2.99 -9.17 -1.35
C LEU A 38 4.50 -9.23 -1.09
N GLY A 39 5.28 -8.69 -2.02
CA GLY A 39 6.73 -8.79 -1.96
C GLY A 39 7.17 -10.24 -2.14
N ASN A 40 7.87 -10.84 -1.17
CA ASN A 40 8.39 -12.20 -1.27
C ASN A 40 7.44 -13.31 -0.77
N PHE A 41 6.24 -12.97 -0.32
CA PHE A 41 5.25 -13.95 0.13
C PHE A 41 3.89 -13.71 -0.55
N SER A 42 3.02 -14.73 -0.51
CA SER A 42 1.66 -14.61 -0.99
C SER A 42 0.66 -14.64 0.16
N SER A 43 -0.45 -13.94 0.03
CA SER A 43 -1.54 -13.95 1.00
C SER A 43 -2.88 -14.14 0.30
N LYS A 44 -3.89 -14.64 1.02
CA LYS A 44 -5.27 -14.66 0.52
C LYS A 44 -5.92 -13.32 0.81
N MET A 45 -6.56 -12.75 -0.20
CA MET A 45 -7.40 -11.58 -0.02
C MET A 45 -8.62 -11.95 0.83
N PRO A 46 -8.83 -11.32 2.00
CA PRO A 46 -9.89 -11.72 2.95
C PRO A 46 -11.31 -11.29 2.50
N PHE A 47 -11.41 -10.34 1.57
CA PHE A 47 -12.66 -9.76 1.08
C PHE A 47 -12.48 -9.23 -0.34
N ASN A 48 -13.57 -8.86 -1.00
CA ASN A 48 -13.46 -8.07 -2.22
C ASN A 48 -12.89 -6.69 -1.87
N GLY A 49 -11.90 -6.21 -2.62
CA GLY A 49 -11.21 -4.99 -2.22
C GLY A 49 -9.98 -4.65 -3.04
N THR A 50 -9.07 -3.90 -2.43
CA THR A 50 -7.82 -3.41 -3.04
C THR A 50 -6.64 -3.52 -2.06
N VAL A 51 -5.43 -3.28 -2.54
CA VAL A 51 -4.19 -3.34 -1.74
C VAL A 51 -3.52 -1.98 -1.70
N ALA A 52 -3.01 -1.63 -0.52
CA ALA A 52 -2.07 -0.54 -0.36
C ALA A 52 -0.72 -1.08 0.14
N PHE A 53 0.36 -0.49 -0.38
CA PHE A 53 1.72 -0.72 0.07
C PHE A 53 2.21 0.54 0.79
N ILE A 54 2.80 0.36 1.96
CA ILE A 54 3.31 1.45 2.80
C ILE A 54 4.77 1.17 3.05
N ASP A 55 5.62 1.98 2.44
CA ASP A 55 7.06 1.98 2.68
C ASP A 55 7.35 2.91 3.86
N LEU A 56 7.86 2.37 4.98
CA LEU A 56 8.18 3.16 6.18
C LEU A 56 9.62 3.66 6.20
N GLU A 57 10.46 3.20 5.28
CA GLU A 57 11.88 3.52 5.20
C GLU A 57 12.32 3.69 3.73
N PRO A 58 11.76 4.67 2.98
CA PRO A 58 11.90 4.73 1.51
C PRO A 58 13.31 5.03 0.99
N THR A 59 14.26 5.30 1.89
CA THR A 59 15.66 5.54 1.58
C THR A 59 16.54 4.29 1.80
N ALA A 60 15.96 3.18 2.23
CA ALA A 60 16.66 1.93 2.47
C ALA A 60 16.72 1.08 1.18
N ASN A 61 17.89 0.50 0.89
CA ASN A 61 18.13 -0.24 -0.36
C ASN A 61 17.92 -1.76 -0.25
N TRP A 62 17.75 -2.30 0.96
CA TRP A 62 17.55 -3.73 1.23
C TRP A 62 16.17 -3.97 1.85
N GLY A 63 15.98 -5.14 2.49
CA GLY A 63 14.80 -5.37 3.30
C GLY A 63 14.69 -4.31 4.40
N HIS A 64 13.52 -3.69 4.48
CA HIS A 64 13.22 -2.56 5.37
C HIS A 64 11.78 -2.63 5.83
N ALA A 65 11.46 -1.94 6.92
CA ALA A 65 10.11 -2.01 7.48
C ALA A 65 9.09 -1.46 6.47
N CYS A 66 8.16 -2.30 6.08
CA CYS A 66 7.05 -1.92 5.23
C CYS A 66 5.77 -2.62 5.68
N LYS A 67 4.64 -2.18 5.14
CA LYS A 67 3.33 -2.76 5.46
C LYS A 67 2.50 -2.93 4.19
N TYR A 68 1.68 -3.96 4.18
CA TYR A 68 0.58 -4.11 3.22
C TYR A 68 -0.74 -4.00 3.94
N PHE A 69 -1.61 -3.13 3.45
CA PHE A 69 -2.98 -3.02 3.92
C PHE A 69 -3.90 -3.60 2.85
N LEU A 70 -4.62 -4.66 3.21
CA LEU A 70 -5.73 -5.18 2.40
C LEU A 70 -6.96 -4.39 2.83
N ILE A 71 -7.63 -3.73 1.89
CA ILE A 71 -8.70 -2.77 2.16
C ILE A 71 -9.97 -3.28 1.48
N ASP A 72 -11.07 -3.41 2.21
CA ASP A 72 -12.32 -3.90 1.63
C ASP A 72 -12.93 -2.89 0.65
N GLU A 73 -13.84 -3.34 -0.20
CA GLU A 73 -14.46 -2.52 -1.24
C GLU A 73 -15.21 -1.29 -0.70
N ASN A 74 -15.68 -1.35 0.55
CA ASN A 74 -16.37 -0.25 1.23
C ASN A 74 -15.43 0.65 2.07
N ILE A 75 -14.13 0.29 2.19
CA ILE A 75 -13.11 1.04 2.94
C ILE A 75 -13.43 1.09 4.45
N GLU A 76 -14.17 0.10 4.95
CA GLU A 76 -14.55 -0.04 6.35
C GLU A 76 -13.56 -0.92 7.12
N LYS A 77 -13.00 -1.93 6.46
CA LYS A 77 -12.12 -2.94 7.05
C LYS A 77 -10.73 -2.86 6.43
N ILE A 78 -9.72 -2.99 7.29
CA ILE A 78 -8.32 -3.15 6.87
C ILE A 78 -7.74 -4.36 7.58
N GLN A 79 -7.14 -5.27 6.81
CA GLN A 79 -6.19 -6.24 7.33
C GLN A 79 -4.78 -5.69 7.14
N LYS A 80 -4.04 -5.54 8.23
CA LYS A 80 -2.66 -5.05 8.23
C LYS A 80 -1.72 -6.24 8.20
N ILE A 81 -0.69 -6.15 7.37
CA ILE A 81 0.36 -7.14 7.29
C ILE A 81 1.69 -6.41 7.36
N ASP A 82 2.48 -6.69 8.39
CA ASP A 82 3.85 -6.22 8.49
C ASP A 82 4.74 -7.04 7.57
N ALA A 83 5.63 -6.37 6.85
CA ALA A 83 6.52 -6.99 5.88
C ALA A 83 7.91 -6.33 5.91
N GLN A 84 8.86 -6.97 5.22
CA GLN A 84 10.23 -6.47 5.09
C GLN A 84 10.66 -6.24 3.64
N PHE A 85 9.83 -6.67 2.68
CA PHE A 85 10.17 -6.61 1.26
C PHE A 85 9.08 -5.85 0.52
N PRO A 86 9.45 -4.86 -0.30
CA PRO A 86 8.49 -4.20 -1.16
C PRO A 86 7.92 -5.16 -2.22
N PRO A 87 6.81 -4.79 -2.88
CA PRO A 87 6.31 -5.58 -4.01
C PRO A 87 7.41 -5.71 -5.07
N PHE A 88 7.54 -6.89 -5.66
CA PHE A 88 8.45 -7.06 -6.79
C PHE A 88 7.97 -6.20 -7.97
N ALA A 89 8.92 -5.63 -8.72
CA ALA A 89 8.67 -5.05 -10.02
C ALA A 89 8.24 -6.15 -11.00
N ASP A 90 6.99 -6.61 -10.93
CA ASP A 90 6.37 -7.16 -12.13
C ASP A 90 5.79 -5.99 -12.94
N ASN A 91 5.81 -6.11 -14.26
CA ASN A 91 5.36 -5.05 -15.16
C ASN A 91 3.83 -4.78 -15.07
N ASN A 92 3.10 -5.46 -14.19
CA ASN A 92 1.65 -5.43 -14.12
C ASN A 92 1.11 -4.78 -12.83
N THR A 93 1.94 -4.56 -11.81
CA THR A 93 1.47 -3.97 -10.57
C THR A 93 1.45 -2.44 -10.65
N ASN A 94 0.28 -1.88 -10.99
CA ASN A 94 0.07 -0.45 -11.12
C ASN A 94 -0.25 0.21 -9.76
N PHE A 95 0.78 0.52 -8.98
CA PHE A 95 0.64 1.31 -7.76
C PHE A 95 0.56 2.82 -8.06
N LEU A 96 -0.42 3.48 -7.45
CA LEU A 96 -0.58 4.93 -7.42
C LEU A 96 0.03 5.50 -6.14
N LEU A 97 0.93 6.48 -6.25
CA LEU A 97 1.42 7.23 -5.10
C LEU A 97 0.28 8.11 -4.53
N LEU A 98 -0.10 7.86 -3.28
CA LEU A 98 -1.11 8.63 -2.56
C LEU A 98 -0.51 9.73 -1.68
N SER A 99 0.61 9.43 -1.03
CA SER A 99 1.28 10.35 -0.12
C SER A 99 2.77 10.05 -0.03
N ARG A 100 3.57 11.11 0.11
CA ARG A 100 5.00 11.04 0.35
C ARG A 100 5.34 11.91 1.56
N TYR A 101 5.90 11.30 2.60
CA TYR A 101 6.32 11.99 3.83
C TYR A 101 5.20 12.83 4.45
N GLY A 102 3.99 12.27 4.47
CA GLY A 102 2.78 12.92 4.99
C GLY A 102 2.09 13.89 4.02
N VAL A 103 2.75 14.30 2.93
CA VAL A 103 2.24 15.25 1.93
C VAL A 103 1.54 14.51 0.79
N ILE A 104 0.48 15.10 0.22
CA ILE A 104 -0.16 14.62 -1.00
C ILE A 104 0.57 15.27 -2.19
N PRO A 105 1.18 14.49 -3.12
CA PRO A 105 1.87 15.07 -4.28
C PRO A 105 0.91 15.86 -5.18
N SER A 106 1.37 17.00 -5.71
CA SER A 106 0.62 17.81 -6.68
C SER A 106 0.54 17.18 -8.08
N ASP A 107 1.50 16.31 -8.40
CA ASP A 107 1.69 15.77 -9.74
C ASP A 107 1.43 14.26 -9.68
N GLU A 108 0.35 13.80 -10.30
CA GLU A 108 -0.06 12.39 -10.36
C GLU A 108 0.80 11.55 -11.32
N LYS A 109 2.12 11.71 -11.29
CA LYS A 109 2.98 10.78 -12.03
C LYS A 109 2.88 9.43 -11.32
N ASN A 110 2.39 8.42 -12.05
CA ASN A 110 2.50 7.01 -11.68
C ASN A 110 3.97 6.73 -11.37
N PHE A 111 4.31 6.75 -10.08
CA PHE A 111 5.65 6.40 -9.63
C PHE A 111 5.67 4.89 -9.53
N ASN A 112 6.39 4.22 -10.43
CA ASN A 112 6.82 2.86 -10.17
C ASN A 112 8.00 2.96 -9.18
N PRO A 113 7.84 2.54 -7.92
CA PRO A 113 8.90 2.65 -6.94
C PRO A 113 10.00 1.59 -7.11
N PHE A 114 9.93 0.76 -8.16
CA PHE A 114 10.81 -0.39 -8.40
C PHE A 114 11.42 -0.39 -9.80
#